data_AF-A0AAJ7XJY7-F1
#
_entry.id   AF-A0AAJ7XJY7-F1
#
_cell.length_a   1.000
_cell.length_b   1.000
_cell.length_c   1.000
_cell.angle_alpha   90.00
_cell.angle_beta   90.00
_cell.angle_gamma   90.00
#
_symmetry.space_group_name_H-M   'P 1'
#
loop_
_entity.id
_entity.type
_entity.pdbx_description
1 polymer ?
#
loop_
_entity_poly.entity_id
_entity_poly.type
_entity_poly.pdbx_seq_one_letter_code
_entity_poly.pdbx_strand_id
1 'polypeptide(L)'
;MPCVYDKRKSLAVSFTPDTSSIFITEKGLGDFVFTIDLFTTDAFALAYRRNDFPVHYKKSQEVYLQLAVKSTVSIALFTENCYATPSGDPHDSIRYDLLKDGCPTDPTWRSYSSFLKKNQFSFTAFNFIGNFHQVFVHCDVIVCKVGEPNTRCQQGCLPAGGGSARRRRSAEEGVVQSEVHTISRGPLVYGESAERSTGVNLSQLLTPLAVVFAALFVGGSLIHHRRRRGHGGGYSRVPPEVSE
;
A
#
# COMPACT_ATOMS: atom_id res chain seq x y z
N MET A 1 -10.76 28.05 -39.52
CA MET A 1 -10.22 28.64 -38.27
C MET A 1 -9.43 27.57 -37.55
N PRO A 2 -8.14 27.76 -37.25
CA PRO A 2 -7.39 26.82 -36.42
C PRO A 2 -7.68 27.08 -34.94
N CYS A 3 -7.93 26.01 -34.18
CA CYS A 3 -8.03 26.10 -32.73
C CYS A 3 -6.64 26.32 -32.14
N VAL A 4 -6.45 27.46 -31.45
CA VAL A 4 -5.21 27.79 -30.74
C VAL A 4 -5.46 27.57 -29.25
N TYR A 5 -4.71 26.64 -28.65
CA TYR A 5 -4.78 26.38 -27.22
C TYR A 5 -3.59 27.02 -26.51
N ASP A 6 -3.89 27.78 -25.46
CA ASP A 6 -2.90 28.48 -24.64
C ASP A 6 -2.18 27.48 -23.70
N LYS A 7 -0.85 27.38 -23.85
CA LYS A 7 0.00 26.41 -23.14
C LYS A 7 0.27 26.77 -21.67
N ARG A 8 -0.30 27.88 -21.16
CA ARG A 8 -0.05 28.39 -19.79
C ARG A 8 -1.17 28.12 -18.78
N LYS A 9 -1.98 27.07 -18.97
CA LYS A 9 -2.93 26.62 -17.94
C LYS A 9 -2.49 25.26 -17.41
N SER A 10 -2.23 25.18 -16.10
CA SER A 10 -2.05 23.89 -15.45
C SER A 10 -3.38 23.14 -15.52
N LEU A 11 -3.43 22.11 -16.35
CA LEU A 11 -4.52 21.15 -16.35
C LEU A 11 -4.29 20.24 -15.15
N ALA A 12 -4.83 20.63 -13.99
CA ALA A 12 -4.98 19.68 -12.89
C ALA A 12 -6.10 18.72 -13.28
N VAL A 13 -5.77 17.68 -14.04
CA VAL A 13 -6.69 16.56 -14.28
C VAL A 13 -6.71 15.74 -13.01
N SER A 14 -7.65 16.06 -12.12
CA SER A 14 -7.95 15.19 -10.97
C SER A 14 -8.73 13.99 -11.49
N PHE A 15 -8.02 12.91 -11.83
CA PHE A 15 -8.62 11.61 -12.02
C PHE A 15 -8.67 10.90 -10.66
N THR A 16 -9.86 10.53 -10.19
CA THR A 16 -10.03 9.65 -9.04
C THR A 16 -10.14 8.21 -9.56
N PRO A 17 -9.08 7.40 -9.55
CA PRO A 17 -9.14 6.05 -10.08
C PRO A 17 -10.03 5.18 -9.17
N ASP A 18 -11.08 4.60 -9.75
CA ASP A 18 -11.87 3.59 -9.06
C ASP A 18 -11.03 2.31 -8.97
N THR A 19 -10.45 2.06 -7.80
CA THR A 19 -9.54 0.93 -7.59
C THR A 19 -9.97 0.14 -6.37
N SER A 20 -10.36 -1.12 -6.61
CA SER A 20 -10.09 -2.25 -5.71
C SER A 20 -10.73 -3.55 -6.18
N SER A 21 -11.78 -3.51 -7.01
CA SER A 21 -12.55 -4.73 -7.31
C SER A 21 -13.22 -4.70 -8.68
N ILE A 22 -13.00 -5.74 -9.49
CA ILE A 22 -13.79 -5.99 -10.70
C ILE A 22 -14.70 -7.20 -10.47
N PHE A 23 -15.98 -7.06 -10.81
CA PHE A 23 -16.98 -8.12 -10.76
C PHE A 23 -17.08 -8.74 -12.15
N ILE A 24 -16.89 -10.06 -12.25
CA ILE A 24 -16.94 -10.79 -13.50
C ILE A 24 -17.89 -11.98 -13.33
N THR A 25 -18.72 -12.19 -14.34
CA THR A 25 -19.57 -13.36 -14.48
C THR A 25 -19.14 -14.10 -15.72
N GLU A 26 -18.71 -15.35 -15.58
CA GLU A 26 -18.30 -16.16 -16.72
C GLU A 26 -19.04 -17.50 -16.76
N LYS A 27 -19.61 -17.80 -17.93
CA LYS A 27 -20.45 -18.98 -18.13
C LYS A 27 -19.61 -20.24 -17.95
N GLY A 28 -19.94 -21.07 -16.96
CA GLY A 28 -19.21 -22.30 -16.63
C GLY A 28 -18.22 -22.16 -15.47
N LEU A 29 -17.84 -20.94 -15.09
CA LEU A 29 -16.98 -20.64 -13.94
C LEU A 29 -17.70 -19.86 -12.84
N GLY A 30 -18.94 -19.44 -13.08
CA GLY A 30 -19.77 -18.73 -12.11
C GLY A 30 -19.35 -17.28 -11.92
N ASP A 31 -19.79 -16.70 -10.81
CA ASP A 31 -19.46 -15.32 -10.46
C ASP A 31 -18.19 -15.28 -9.62
N PHE A 32 -17.31 -14.35 -9.98
CA PHE A 32 -16.09 -14.09 -9.22
C PHE A 32 -15.71 -12.63 -9.24
N VAL A 33 -14.99 -12.23 -8.19
CA VAL A 33 -14.55 -10.85 -7.98
C VAL A 33 -13.06 -10.88 -7.72
N PHE A 34 -12.29 -10.19 -8.54
CA PHE A 34 -10.87 -9.99 -8.30
C PHE A 34 -10.64 -8.75 -7.45
N THR A 35 -9.67 -8.82 -6.55
CA THR A 35 -9.16 -7.65 -5.82
C THR A 35 -7.64 -7.57 -5.91
N ILE A 36 -7.14 -6.34 -5.93
CA ILE A 36 -5.72 -6.01 -5.81
C ILE A 36 -5.55 -4.98 -4.70
N ASP A 37 -4.88 -5.39 -3.63
CA ASP A 37 -4.75 -4.60 -2.41
C ASP A 37 -3.28 -4.37 -2.09
N LEU A 38 -2.96 -3.15 -1.64
CA LEU A 38 -1.64 -2.81 -1.11
C LEU A 38 -1.64 -2.99 0.40
N PHE A 39 -0.53 -3.45 0.96
CA PHE A 39 -0.36 -3.69 2.39
C PHE A 39 0.81 -2.88 2.95
N THR A 40 0.72 -2.56 4.24
CA THR A 40 1.76 -1.78 4.94
C THR A 40 3.02 -2.59 5.20
N THR A 41 2.91 -3.92 5.32
CA THR A 41 4.01 -4.83 5.63
C THR A 41 3.84 -6.20 4.96
N ASP A 42 4.90 -7.01 5.02
CA ASP A 42 4.94 -8.41 4.58
C ASP A 42 4.09 -9.37 5.41
N ALA A 43 3.48 -8.91 6.50
CA ALA A 43 2.50 -9.69 7.26
C ALA A 43 1.13 -9.76 6.56
N PHE A 44 0.89 -8.91 5.54
CA PHE A 44 -0.39 -8.80 4.82
C PHE A 44 -1.61 -8.65 5.75
N ALA A 45 -1.43 -7.95 6.88
CA ALA A 45 -2.46 -7.79 7.91
C ALA A 45 -3.30 -6.51 7.71
N LEU A 46 -2.66 -5.41 7.32
CA LEU A 46 -3.29 -4.10 7.17
C LEU A 46 -3.19 -3.62 5.73
N ALA A 47 -4.31 -3.68 5.02
CA ALA A 47 -4.42 -3.15 3.66
C ALA A 47 -4.70 -1.63 3.69
N TYR A 48 -4.06 -0.92 2.75
CA TYR A 48 -4.40 0.48 2.47
C TYR A 48 -5.82 0.58 1.90
N ARG A 49 -6.59 1.52 2.46
CA ARG A 49 -7.97 1.82 2.08
C ARG A 49 -7.99 2.93 1.03
N ARG A 50 -9.18 3.14 0.43
CA ARG A 50 -9.41 4.21 -0.57
C ARG A 50 -8.90 5.59 -0.12
N ASN A 51 -9.09 5.94 1.16
CA ASN A 51 -8.70 7.24 1.71
C ASN A 51 -7.21 7.37 2.03
N ASP A 52 -6.44 6.28 1.96
CA ASP A 52 -5.01 6.32 2.22
C ASP A 52 -4.20 6.60 0.93
N PHE A 53 -4.87 6.67 -0.22
CA PHE A 53 -4.24 7.03 -1.50
C PHE A 53 -4.17 8.55 -1.68
N PRO A 54 -3.11 9.10 -2.30
CA PRO A 54 -1.93 8.39 -2.82
C PRO A 54 -1.07 7.78 -1.71
N VAL A 55 -0.59 6.55 -1.93
CA VAL A 55 0.33 5.91 -0.98
C VAL A 55 1.74 6.41 -1.28
N HIS A 56 2.32 7.09 -0.29
CA HIS A 56 3.66 7.64 -0.37
C HIS A 56 4.73 6.58 -0.07
N TYR A 57 5.76 6.49 -0.91
CA TYR A 57 6.88 5.58 -0.70
C TYR A 57 8.22 6.32 -0.75
N LYS A 58 9.18 5.79 0.00
CA LYS A 58 10.58 6.23 -0.01
C LYS A 58 11.38 5.43 -1.05
N LYS A 59 12.54 5.97 -1.43
CA LYS A 59 13.45 5.27 -2.35
C LYS A 59 13.83 3.92 -1.75
N SER A 60 13.74 2.87 -2.57
CA SER A 60 14.09 1.50 -2.16
C SER A 60 13.23 0.92 -1.03
N GLN A 61 12.04 1.47 -0.80
CA GLN A 61 11.05 0.88 0.10
C GLN A 61 10.37 -0.31 -0.58
N GLU A 62 10.13 -1.40 0.15
CA GLU A 62 9.33 -2.52 -0.36
C GLU A 62 7.85 -2.16 -0.46
N VAL A 63 7.21 -2.56 -1.56
CA VAL A 63 5.76 -2.44 -1.77
C VAL A 63 5.15 -3.82 -1.69
N TYR A 64 4.17 -4.02 -0.81
CA TYR A 64 3.50 -5.30 -0.59
C TYR A 64 2.13 -5.30 -1.25
N LEU A 65 1.85 -6.28 -2.11
CA LEU A 65 0.56 -6.44 -2.79
C LEU A 65 -0.01 -7.84 -2.61
N GLN A 66 -1.34 -7.91 -2.61
CA GLN A 66 -2.08 -9.16 -2.69
C GLN A 66 -3.10 -9.07 -3.82
N LEU A 67 -3.07 -10.08 -4.69
CA LEU A 67 -4.15 -10.40 -5.62
C LEU A 67 -5.04 -11.45 -4.96
N ALA A 68 -6.35 -11.28 -5.01
CA ALA A 68 -7.28 -12.27 -4.49
C ALA A 68 -8.49 -12.45 -5.41
N VAL A 69 -9.09 -13.63 -5.37
CA VAL A 69 -10.37 -13.91 -6.01
C VAL A 69 -11.39 -14.38 -4.99
N LYS A 70 -12.57 -13.76 -4.98
CA LYS A 70 -13.74 -14.22 -4.24
C LYS A 70 -14.68 -14.90 -5.22
N SER A 71 -15.08 -16.13 -4.92
CA SER A 71 -16.04 -16.89 -5.72
C SER A 71 -16.69 -17.97 -4.87
N THR A 72 -17.95 -18.29 -5.19
CA THR A 72 -18.73 -19.36 -4.58
C THR A 72 -18.32 -20.74 -5.09
N VAL A 73 -17.61 -20.83 -6.21
CA VAL A 73 -17.13 -22.10 -6.79
C VAL A 73 -15.65 -22.37 -6.47
N SER A 74 -15.21 -23.60 -6.75
CA SER A 74 -13.83 -24.04 -6.57
C SER A 74 -12.97 -23.66 -7.78
N ILE A 75 -12.36 -22.48 -7.70
CA ILE A 75 -11.45 -21.93 -8.71
C ILE A 75 -10.11 -21.55 -8.08
N ALA A 76 -9.08 -21.54 -8.92
CA ALA A 76 -7.74 -21.08 -8.60
C ALA A 76 -7.42 -19.79 -9.36
N LEU A 77 -6.80 -18.82 -8.70
CA LEU A 77 -6.28 -17.56 -9.24
C LEU A 77 -4.86 -17.77 -9.76
N PHE A 78 -4.63 -17.35 -10.99
CA PHE A 78 -3.31 -17.28 -11.59
C PHE A 78 -2.99 -15.86 -12.02
N THR A 79 -1.78 -15.41 -11.72
CA THR A 79 -1.26 -14.10 -12.13
C THR A 79 -0.37 -14.33 -13.34
N GLU A 80 -0.81 -13.86 -14.50
CA GLU A 80 -0.08 -14.05 -15.75
C GLU A 80 0.96 -12.96 -15.95
N ASN A 81 0.57 -11.70 -15.84
CA ASN A 81 1.48 -10.56 -15.91
C ASN A 81 1.22 -9.60 -14.76
N CYS A 82 2.26 -8.92 -14.29
CA CYS A 82 2.15 -7.71 -13.50
C CYS A 82 3.15 -6.69 -14.02
N TYR A 83 2.74 -5.44 -14.10
CA TYR A 83 3.53 -4.36 -14.66
C TYR A 83 3.10 -3.04 -14.06
N ALA A 84 3.96 -2.03 -14.17
CA ALA A 84 3.65 -0.69 -13.74
C ALA A 84 3.64 0.29 -14.90
N THR A 85 2.88 1.37 -14.76
CA THR A 85 2.81 2.49 -15.69
C THR A 85 2.82 3.82 -14.92
N PRO A 86 3.18 4.94 -15.56
CA PRO A 86 3.19 6.25 -14.92
C PRO A 86 1.79 6.91 -14.85
N SER A 87 0.75 6.25 -15.37
CA SER A 87 -0.62 6.75 -15.40
C SER A 87 -1.61 5.66 -15.02
N GLY A 88 -2.88 6.01 -14.76
CA GLY A 88 -3.90 5.02 -14.44
C GLY A 88 -4.31 4.12 -15.62
N ASP A 89 -3.79 4.36 -16.83
CA ASP A 89 -4.08 3.58 -18.03
C ASP A 89 -3.18 2.33 -18.08
N PRO A 90 -3.74 1.10 -18.05
CA PRO A 90 -2.96 -0.12 -18.24
C PRO A 90 -2.30 -0.22 -19.62
N HIS A 91 -2.76 0.55 -20.61
CA HIS A 91 -2.23 0.54 -21.98
C HIS A 91 -1.25 1.69 -22.25
N ASP A 92 -0.75 2.36 -21.19
CA ASP A 92 0.28 3.38 -21.33
C ASP A 92 1.48 2.84 -22.11
N SER A 93 1.98 3.65 -23.05
CA SER A 93 3.17 3.35 -23.83
C SER A 93 4.42 3.13 -22.97
N ILE A 94 4.47 3.74 -21.78
CA ILE A 94 5.54 3.57 -20.81
C ILE A 94 5.10 2.50 -19.81
N ARG A 95 5.82 1.38 -19.82
CA ARG A 95 5.53 0.22 -18.99
C ARG A 95 6.82 -0.39 -18.43
N TYR A 96 6.75 -0.85 -17.18
CA TYR A 96 7.81 -1.62 -16.53
C TYR A 96 7.26 -2.99 -16.10
N ASP A 97 7.79 -4.07 -16.64
CA ASP A 97 7.33 -5.43 -16.35
C ASP A 97 7.90 -5.93 -15.01
N LEU A 98 7.01 -6.28 -14.08
CA LEU A 98 7.34 -6.88 -12.78
C LEU A 98 7.32 -8.42 -12.85
N LEU A 99 6.32 -8.95 -13.55
CA LEU A 99 6.08 -10.36 -13.79
C LEU A 99 5.53 -10.52 -15.22
N LYS A 100 6.04 -11.50 -15.96
CA LYS A 100 5.60 -11.80 -17.32
C LYS A 100 5.46 -13.30 -17.53
N ASP A 101 4.35 -13.73 -18.11
CA ASP A 101 4.07 -15.15 -18.37
C ASP A 101 4.20 -16.03 -17.11
N GLY A 102 3.82 -15.49 -15.95
CA GLY A 102 3.91 -16.14 -14.64
C GLY A 102 5.32 -16.14 -14.04
N CYS A 103 6.31 -15.54 -14.70
CA CYS A 103 7.70 -15.50 -14.27
C CYS A 103 8.09 -14.10 -13.80
N PRO A 104 8.76 -13.96 -12.65
CA PRO A 104 9.33 -12.68 -12.23
C PRO A 104 10.32 -12.13 -13.25
N THR A 105 10.12 -10.89 -13.67
CA THR A 105 11.05 -10.14 -14.53
C THR A 105 11.81 -9.08 -13.76
N ASP A 106 11.18 -8.52 -12.73
CA ASP A 106 11.83 -7.62 -11.79
C ASP A 106 12.71 -8.41 -10.79
N PRO A 107 13.98 -8.03 -10.60
CA PRO A 107 14.92 -8.77 -9.74
C PRO A 107 14.64 -8.63 -8.24
N THR A 108 13.81 -7.66 -7.85
CA THR A 108 13.40 -7.43 -6.47
C THR A 108 12.06 -8.08 -6.14
N TRP A 109 11.40 -8.70 -7.13
CA TRP A 109 10.16 -9.46 -6.93
C TRP A 109 10.35 -10.58 -5.91
N ARG A 110 9.46 -10.61 -4.91
CA ARG A 110 9.40 -11.67 -3.90
C ARG A 110 8.00 -12.22 -3.81
N SER A 111 7.85 -13.52 -4.00
CA SER A 111 6.60 -14.24 -3.75
C SER A 111 6.58 -14.74 -2.30
N TYR A 112 5.46 -14.56 -1.59
CA TYR A 112 5.33 -14.96 -0.18
C TYR A 112 4.51 -16.24 -0.02
N SER A 113 3.20 -16.11 -0.21
CA SER A 113 2.27 -17.23 -0.13
C SER A 113 1.33 -17.19 -1.32
N SER A 114 1.27 -18.31 -2.04
CA SER A 114 0.25 -18.55 -3.05
C SER A 114 -0.70 -19.58 -2.51
N PHE A 115 -1.91 -19.13 -2.19
CA PHE A 115 -3.05 -20.00 -1.96
C PHE A 115 -3.84 -20.08 -3.27
N LEU A 116 -4.65 -21.13 -3.44
CA LEU A 116 -5.48 -21.27 -4.64
C LEU A 116 -6.22 -19.98 -5.02
N LYS A 117 -6.71 -19.18 -4.06
CA LYS A 117 -7.46 -17.95 -4.34
C LYS A 117 -6.71 -16.64 -4.06
N LYS A 118 -5.40 -16.68 -3.76
CA LYS A 118 -4.65 -15.51 -3.30
C LYS A 118 -3.17 -15.62 -3.71
N ASN A 119 -2.63 -14.55 -4.29
CA ASN A 119 -1.20 -14.43 -4.61
C ASN A 119 -0.65 -13.19 -3.91
N GLN A 120 0.31 -13.40 -3.00
CA GLN A 120 0.98 -12.34 -2.24
C GLN A 120 2.42 -12.16 -2.74
N PHE A 121 2.78 -10.91 -3.04
CA PHE A 121 4.13 -10.58 -3.53
C PHE A 121 4.57 -9.18 -3.08
N SER A 122 5.88 -8.94 -3.17
CA SER A 122 6.47 -7.60 -3.05
C SER A 122 7.45 -7.30 -4.16
N PHE A 123 7.74 -6.02 -4.34
CA PHE A 123 8.86 -5.53 -5.14
C PHE A 123 9.39 -4.23 -4.52
N THR A 124 10.63 -3.87 -4.83
CA THR A 124 11.23 -2.63 -4.37
C THR A 124 10.68 -1.45 -5.18
N ALA A 125 10.16 -0.43 -4.51
CA ALA A 125 9.61 0.75 -5.14
C ALA A 125 10.64 1.49 -6.00
N PHE A 126 10.19 1.95 -7.16
CA PHE A 126 10.98 2.72 -8.13
C PHE A 126 10.16 3.91 -8.62
N ASN A 127 10.77 4.78 -9.43
CA ASN A 127 10.05 5.82 -10.15
C ASN A 127 10.46 5.80 -11.62
N PHE A 128 9.53 6.15 -12.52
CA PHE A 128 9.84 6.31 -13.93
C PHE A 128 10.77 7.51 -14.15
N ILE A 129 11.73 7.35 -15.06
CA ILE A 129 12.62 8.45 -15.45
C ILE A 129 11.80 9.48 -16.21
N GLY A 130 11.90 10.76 -15.81
CA GLY A 130 11.16 11.87 -16.40
C GLY A 130 10.34 12.63 -15.36
N ASN A 131 9.38 13.44 -15.82
CA ASN A 131 8.48 14.20 -14.95
C ASN A 131 7.25 13.36 -14.55
N PHE A 132 7.49 12.12 -14.10
CA PHE A 132 6.45 11.23 -13.58
C PHE A 132 6.58 11.15 -12.06
N HIS A 133 5.46 11.32 -11.38
CA HIS A 133 5.39 11.34 -9.91
C HIS A 133 4.46 10.26 -9.35
N GLN A 134 3.86 9.46 -10.22
CA GLN A 134 2.87 8.46 -9.87
C GLN A 134 3.25 7.15 -10.53
N VAL A 135 2.99 6.05 -9.82
CA VAL A 135 3.14 4.69 -10.31
C VAL A 135 1.82 3.97 -10.05
N PHE A 136 1.30 3.33 -11.09
CA PHE A 136 0.17 2.42 -11.00
C PHE A 136 0.66 1.02 -11.27
N VAL A 137 0.18 0.05 -10.51
CA VAL A 137 0.48 -1.38 -10.69
C VAL A 137 -0.74 -2.02 -11.31
N HIS A 138 -0.53 -2.75 -12.40
CA HIS A 138 -1.52 -3.48 -13.16
C HIS A 138 -1.14 -4.95 -13.15
N CYS A 139 -2.13 -5.84 -13.03
CA CYS A 139 -1.91 -7.26 -13.16
C CYS A 139 -2.99 -7.89 -14.02
N ASP A 140 -2.55 -8.75 -14.94
CA ASP A 140 -3.39 -9.62 -15.75
C ASP A 140 -3.59 -10.93 -15.00
N VAL A 141 -4.85 -11.23 -14.69
CA VAL A 141 -5.25 -12.39 -13.89
C VAL A 141 -6.22 -13.30 -14.64
N ILE A 142 -6.10 -14.60 -14.37
CA ILE A 142 -6.93 -15.66 -14.91
C ILE A 142 -7.43 -16.52 -13.74
N VAL A 143 -8.64 -17.06 -13.84
CA VAL A 143 -9.09 -18.15 -12.98
C VAL A 143 -9.17 -19.46 -13.74
N CYS A 144 -8.79 -20.55 -13.08
CA CYS A 144 -8.97 -21.89 -13.62
C CYS A 144 -9.81 -22.71 -12.65
N LYS A 145 -10.64 -23.59 -13.19
CA LYS A 145 -11.35 -24.58 -12.38
C LYS A 145 -10.34 -25.55 -11.74
N VAL A 146 -10.50 -25.80 -10.44
CA VAL A 146 -9.56 -26.66 -9.70
C VAL A 146 -9.68 -28.11 -10.19
N GLY A 147 -8.54 -28.76 -10.43
CA GLY A 147 -8.48 -30.14 -10.90
C GLY A 147 -8.48 -30.31 -12.42
N GLU A 148 -8.74 -29.24 -13.19
CA GLU A 148 -8.73 -29.31 -14.65
C GLU A 148 -7.29 -29.32 -15.21
N PRO A 149 -6.92 -30.31 -16.05
CA PRO A 149 -5.59 -30.42 -16.62
C PRO A 149 -5.34 -29.39 -17.73
N ASN A 150 -4.07 -29.12 -18.02
CA ASN A 150 -3.63 -28.27 -19.15
C ASN A 150 -4.11 -26.81 -19.09
N THR A 151 -4.64 -26.35 -17.96
CA THR A 151 -5.02 -24.95 -17.75
C THR A 151 -3.80 -24.06 -17.55
N ARG A 152 -3.96 -22.74 -17.78
CA ARG A 152 -2.88 -21.76 -17.58
C ARG A 152 -2.33 -21.78 -16.16
N CYS A 153 -3.20 -22.01 -15.16
CA CYS A 153 -2.82 -22.14 -13.76
C CYS A 153 -1.88 -23.31 -13.49
N GLN A 154 -2.03 -24.43 -14.21
CA GLN A 154 -1.11 -25.58 -14.08
C GLN A 154 0.21 -25.40 -14.82
N GLN A 155 0.23 -24.57 -15.86
CA GLN A 155 1.44 -24.31 -16.66
C GLN A 155 2.49 -23.51 -15.88
N GLY A 156 2.08 -22.72 -14.88
CA GLY A 156 3.01 -21.99 -14.02
C GLY A 156 3.84 -20.93 -14.78
N CYS A 157 5.09 -20.74 -14.38
CA CYS A 157 6.01 -19.83 -15.06
C CYS A 157 6.46 -20.43 -16.41
N LEU A 158 6.25 -19.68 -17.50
CA LEU A 158 6.70 -20.03 -18.85
C LEU A 158 7.85 -19.09 -19.26
N PRO A 159 9.13 -19.48 -19.07
CA PRO A 159 10.26 -18.61 -19.34
C PRO A 159 10.40 -18.30 -20.83
N ALA A 160 10.84 -17.07 -21.14
CA ALA A 160 11.10 -16.63 -22.50
C ALA A 160 12.13 -17.55 -23.20
N GLY A 161 11.69 -18.28 -24.23
CA GLY A 161 12.52 -19.23 -24.98
C GLY A 161 12.29 -20.71 -24.65
N GLY A 162 11.54 -21.02 -23.59
CA GLY A 162 11.01 -22.36 -23.36
C GLY A 162 9.88 -22.61 -24.35
N GLY A 163 10.18 -23.34 -25.42
CA GLY A 163 9.28 -23.56 -26.55
C GLY A 163 7.84 -23.80 -26.09
N SER A 164 6.91 -23.05 -26.69
CA SER A 164 5.48 -23.29 -26.64
C SER A 164 5.23 -24.79 -26.75
N ALA A 165 5.09 -25.49 -25.62
CA ALA A 165 4.60 -26.85 -25.60
C ALA A 165 3.26 -26.74 -26.30
N ARG A 166 3.17 -27.31 -27.52
CA ARG A 166 2.02 -27.22 -28.41
C ARG A 166 0.77 -27.18 -27.55
N ARG A 167 0.08 -26.03 -27.57
CA ARG A 167 -1.24 -25.84 -26.94
C ARG A 167 -2.15 -26.94 -27.46
N ARG A 168 -2.19 -28.08 -26.77
CA ARG A 168 -3.20 -29.12 -27.00
C ARG A 168 -4.48 -28.47 -26.51
N ARG A 169 -5.25 -27.94 -27.46
CA ARG A 169 -6.64 -27.57 -27.21
C ARG A 169 -7.29 -28.84 -26.70
N SER A 170 -7.68 -28.88 -25.42
CA SER A 170 -8.55 -29.96 -24.95
C SER A 170 -9.81 -29.91 -25.81
N ALA A 171 -10.21 -31.05 -26.35
CA ALA A 171 -11.48 -31.20 -27.06
C ALA A 171 -12.60 -31.45 -26.05
N GLU A 172 -12.63 -30.67 -24.96
CA GLU A 172 -13.72 -30.70 -23.99
C GLU A 172 -14.60 -29.47 -24.17
N GLU A 173 -15.88 -29.73 -24.44
CA GLU A 173 -16.97 -28.76 -24.41
C GLU A 173 -17.19 -28.27 -22.96
N GLY A 174 -16.32 -27.37 -22.49
CA GLY A 174 -16.46 -26.74 -21.18
C GLY A 174 -15.47 -25.60 -20.99
N VAL A 175 -15.95 -24.48 -20.44
CA VAL A 175 -15.09 -23.36 -20.04
C VAL A 175 -14.34 -23.78 -18.77
N VAL A 176 -13.07 -24.17 -18.91
CA VAL A 176 -12.20 -24.66 -17.81
C VAL A 176 -11.31 -23.57 -17.20
N GLN A 177 -11.20 -22.41 -17.86
CA GLN A 177 -10.46 -21.24 -17.40
C GLN A 177 -11.05 -19.96 -18.01
N SER A 178 -10.84 -18.83 -17.34
CA SER A 178 -11.35 -17.54 -17.78
C SER A 178 -10.55 -16.93 -18.93
N GLU A 179 -11.12 -15.88 -19.52
CA GLU A 179 -10.34 -14.87 -20.22
C GLU A 179 -9.39 -14.13 -19.27
N VAL A 180 -8.47 -13.35 -19.85
CA VAL A 180 -7.52 -12.52 -19.11
C VAL A 180 -8.24 -11.25 -18.66
N HIS A 181 -8.11 -10.91 -17.38
CA HIS A 181 -8.67 -9.69 -16.82
C HIS A 181 -7.58 -8.83 -16.19
N THR A 182 -7.55 -7.54 -16.53
CA THR A 182 -6.59 -6.59 -15.97
C THR A 182 -7.18 -5.87 -14.77
N ILE A 183 -6.49 -5.92 -13.63
CA ILE A 183 -6.83 -5.16 -12.42
C ILE A 183 -5.69 -4.24 -12.02
N SER A 184 -6.04 -3.08 -11.45
CA SER A 184 -5.10 -1.98 -11.26
C SER A 184 -5.17 -1.43 -9.83
N ARG A 185 -4.02 -0.99 -9.32
CA ARG A 185 -3.90 -0.34 -8.01
C ARG A 185 -2.89 0.81 -8.06
N GLY A 186 -3.23 1.91 -7.39
CA GLY A 186 -2.44 3.13 -7.36
C GLY A 186 -3.33 4.34 -7.06
N PRO A 187 -2.77 5.56 -7.07
CA PRO A 187 -1.37 5.87 -7.34
C PRO A 187 -0.45 5.63 -6.13
N LEU A 188 0.75 5.12 -6.41
CA LEU A 188 1.93 5.18 -5.56
C LEU A 188 2.71 6.45 -5.89
N VAL A 189 3.09 7.25 -4.90
CA VAL A 189 3.79 8.52 -5.11
C VAL A 189 5.13 8.53 -4.39
N TYR A 190 6.19 8.91 -5.10
CA TYR A 190 7.50 9.09 -4.50
C TYR A 190 7.52 10.36 -3.63
N GLY A 191 7.96 10.24 -2.38
CA GLY A 191 8.13 11.36 -1.46
C GLY A 191 7.61 11.05 -0.07
N GLU A 192 7.92 11.90 0.91
CA GLU A 192 7.29 11.79 2.22
C GLU A 192 5.83 12.25 2.13
N SER A 193 4.93 11.48 2.75
CA SER A 193 3.62 11.98 3.12
C SER A 193 3.86 13.33 3.80
N ALA A 194 3.19 14.40 3.34
CA ALA A 194 3.15 15.60 4.15
C ALA A 194 2.49 15.19 5.47
N GLU A 195 3.29 14.90 6.50
CA GLU A 195 2.81 14.83 7.86
C GLU A 195 2.03 16.12 8.03
N ARG A 196 0.71 16.00 8.12
CA ARG A 196 -0.10 17.07 8.65
C ARG A 196 0.35 17.15 10.09
N SER A 197 1.42 17.91 10.30
CA SER A 197 1.90 18.32 11.59
C SER A 197 0.72 19.01 12.24
N THR A 198 -0.07 18.24 12.98
CA THR A 198 -0.82 18.79 14.10
C THR A 198 0.26 19.23 15.07
N GLY A 199 0.85 20.39 14.78
CA GLY A 199 1.71 21.12 15.68
C GLY A 199 0.84 21.52 16.85
N VAL A 200 0.62 20.58 17.77
CA VAL A 200 0.10 20.89 19.09
C VAL A 200 1.26 21.61 19.77
N ASN A 201 1.22 22.93 19.72
CA ASN A 201 2.15 23.78 20.45
C ASN A 201 2.01 23.45 21.94
N LEU A 202 3.00 22.77 22.51
CA LEU A 202 3.05 22.43 23.93
C LEU A 202 3.09 23.68 24.85
N SER A 203 3.34 24.86 24.28
CA SER A 203 3.22 26.15 24.95
C SER A 203 1.77 26.58 25.25
N GLN A 204 0.75 25.97 24.62
CA GLN A 204 -0.67 26.26 24.88
C GLN A 204 -1.31 25.36 25.94
N LEU A 205 -0.59 24.35 26.46
CA LEU A 205 -1.07 23.47 27.54
C LEU A 205 -0.78 24.00 28.95
N LEU A 206 -0.17 25.18 29.07
CA LEU A 206 0.18 25.78 30.37
C LEU A 206 -0.50 27.14 30.53
N THR A 207 -1.51 27.15 31.41
CA THR A 207 -2.16 28.25 32.16
C THR A 207 -3.66 28.47 31.82
N PRO A 208 -4.56 28.38 32.84
CA PRO A 208 -4.47 29.18 34.06
C PRO A 208 -4.79 28.39 35.36
N LEU A 209 -3.79 27.75 35.95
CA LEU A 209 -3.81 27.43 37.40
C LEU A 209 -2.98 28.43 38.23
N ALA A 210 -2.15 29.25 37.58
CA ALA A 210 -1.32 30.25 38.24
C ALA A 210 -2.12 31.47 38.76
N VAL A 211 -3.33 31.72 38.24
CA VAL A 211 -4.17 32.83 38.72
C VAL A 211 -4.86 32.49 40.06
N VAL A 212 -5.06 31.20 40.36
CA VAL A 212 -5.72 30.76 41.60
C VAL A 212 -4.76 30.79 42.81
N PHE A 213 -3.45 30.54 42.59
CA PHE A 213 -2.48 30.52 43.68
C PHE A 213 -2.07 31.90 44.19
N ALA A 214 -2.05 32.93 43.34
CA ALA A 214 -1.73 34.30 43.78
C ALA A 214 -2.80 34.88 44.72
N ALA A 215 -4.07 34.46 44.58
CA ALA A 215 -5.17 34.92 45.43
C ALA A 215 -5.14 34.31 46.85
N LEU A 216 -4.52 33.14 47.04
CA LEU A 216 -4.50 32.44 48.33
C LEU A 216 -3.33 32.88 49.25
N PHE A 217 -2.25 33.42 48.70
CA PHE A 217 -1.10 33.87 49.50
C PHE A 217 -1.23 35.28 50.09
N VAL A 218 -2.09 36.13 49.52
CA VAL A 218 -2.41 37.44 50.11
C VAL A 218 -3.45 37.30 51.25
N GLY A 219 -4.35 36.30 51.16
CA GLY A 219 -5.35 36.02 52.20
C GLY A 219 -4.86 35.15 53.37
N GLY A 220 -3.92 34.22 53.14
CA GLY A 220 -3.46 33.27 54.17
C GLY A 220 -2.39 33.80 55.12
N SER A 221 -1.61 34.80 54.70
CA SER A 221 -0.47 35.33 55.46
C SER A 221 -0.86 36.16 56.69
N LEU A 222 -2.12 36.59 56.80
CA LEU A 222 -2.64 37.29 57.99
C LEU A 222 -3.06 36.33 59.11
N ILE A 223 -3.25 35.04 58.83
CA ILE A 223 -3.82 34.09 59.80
C ILE A 223 -2.77 33.19 60.44
N HIS A 224 -1.59 33.01 59.83
CA HIS A 224 -0.62 32.00 60.32
C HIS A 224 0.58 32.53 61.13
N HIS A 225 0.70 33.84 61.38
CA HIS A 225 1.77 34.39 62.23
C HIS A 225 1.59 34.11 63.75
N ARG A 226 0.73 33.16 64.13
CA ARG A 226 0.68 32.65 65.51
C ARG A 226 0.72 31.13 65.52
N ARG A 227 1.92 30.56 65.47
CA ARG A 227 2.44 29.65 66.52
C ARG A 227 3.72 28.91 66.09
N ARG A 228 4.75 29.10 66.91
CA ARG A 228 5.76 28.11 67.38
C ARG A 228 6.74 27.59 66.31
N ARG A 229 8.02 27.99 66.32
CA ARG A 229 9.13 27.55 67.23
C ARG A 229 9.18 26.03 67.48
N GLY A 230 10.22 25.39 66.93
CA GLY A 230 10.75 24.07 67.31
C GLY A 230 11.34 23.35 66.08
N HIS A 231 12.65 23.37 65.83
CA HIS A 231 13.73 22.47 66.33
C HIS A 231 13.85 21.11 65.61
N GLY A 232 15.08 20.78 65.19
CA GLY A 232 15.56 19.48 64.69
C GLY A 232 15.49 19.35 63.16
N GLY A 233 16.53 18.98 62.40
CA GLY A 233 17.81 18.32 62.69
C GLY A 233 18.02 17.23 61.61
N GLY A 234 19.18 17.15 60.97
CA GLY A 234 19.55 16.01 60.10
C GLY A 234 20.37 16.37 58.86
N TYR A 235 21.32 15.48 58.50
CA TYR A 235 22.63 15.72 57.87
C TYR A 235 22.76 15.28 56.39
N SER A 236 23.89 15.67 55.77
CA SER A 236 24.29 15.57 54.35
C SER A 236 24.65 14.18 53.81
N ARG A 237 24.69 14.07 52.47
CA ARG A 237 25.66 13.22 51.74
C ARG A 237 26.53 14.08 50.83
N VAL A 238 27.82 13.77 50.80
CA VAL A 238 28.90 14.40 50.02
C VAL A 238 28.86 13.89 48.56
N PRO A 239 29.25 14.71 47.54
CA PRO A 239 29.25 14.31 46.13
C PRO A 239 30.50 13.47 45.76
N PRO A 240 30.52 12.82 44.59
CA PRO A 240 31.68 12.06 44.12
C PRO A 240 32.74 12.99 43.54
N GLU A 241 34.01 12.64 43.75
CA GLU A 241 35.16 13.27 43.10
C GLU A 241 35.72 12.37 41.98
N VAL A 242 36.27 13.04 40.96
CA VAL A 242 36.81 12.56 39.67
C VAL A 242 38.33 12.41 39.79
N SER A 243 38.96 11.82 38.75
CA SER A 243 40.41 11.74 38.40
C SER A 243 41.25 10.76 39.23
N GLU A 244 42.12 9.93 38.64
CA GLU A 244 42.91 10.01 37.40
C GLU A 244 42.98 8.64 36.69
#